data_AF-A0A5Q4EAS8-F1
#
_entry.id   AF-A0A5Q4EAS8-F1
#
_cell.length_a   1.000
_cell.length_b   1.000
_cell.length_c   1.000
_cell.angle_alpha   90.00
_cell.angle_beta   90.00
_cell.angle_gamma   90.00
#
_symmetry.space_group_name_H-M   'P 1'
#
loop_
_entity.id
_entity.type
_entity.pdbx_description
1 polymer ?
#
loop_
_entity_poly.entity_id
_entity_poly.type
_entity_poly.pdbx_seq_one_letter_code
_entity_poly.pdbx_strand_id
1 'polypeptide(L)'
;MRFGLGLALGAGLGAIAIPTPAQAELGQANGSTGSELQNPMVQAGEGTLVMPFTDVSPDHWAYAALLNLAGVYGCVSGYPDGSFRGDTTVTRFEFAAGMNSCLNVLTEMATQTAQARDREVQSLIQSMEQSLLDLRQLDADLPAMP
;
A
#
# COMPACT_ATOMS: atom_id res chain seq x y z
N MET A 1 3.54 -42.50 61.20
CA MET A 1 4.74 -41.65 61.05
C MET A 1 4.54 -40.78 59.81
N ARG A 2 4.40 -39.45 59.99
CA ARG A 2 4.37 -38.44 58.91
C ARG A 2 5.80 -37.97 58.67
N PHE A 3 6.21 -37.75 57.42
CA PHE A 3 7.20 -36.80 56.87
C PHE A 3 7.39 -37.19 55.39
N GLY A 4 7.43 -36.33 54.38
CA GLY A 4 7.44 -34.87 54.29
C GLY A 4 7.28 -34.45 52.82
N LEU A 5 6.77 -33.24 52.65
CA LEU A 5 6.42 -32.52 51.42
C LEU A 5 7.68 -31.96 50.71
N GLY A 6 7.66 -31.76 49.39
CA GLY A 6 8.74 -31.02 48.72
C GLY A 6 8.65 -30.91 47.20
N LEU A 7 7.71 -30.08 46.73
CA LEU A 7 7.57 -29.59 45.35
C LEU A 7 8.60 -28.45 45.11
N ALA A 8 9.32 -28.44 43.98
CA ALA A 8 9.98 -27.22 43.48
C ALA A 8 10.19 -27.26 41.95
N LEU A 9 9.38 -26.47 41.27
CA LEU A 9 9.52 -26.00 39.89
C LEU A 9 10.71 -25.02 39.76
N GLY A 10 11.22 -24.88 38.53
CA GLY A 10 11.66 -23.58 38.03
C GLY A 10 13.12 -23.51 37.57
N ALA A 11 13.37 -23.83 36.31
CA ALA A 11 14.57 -23.39 35.62
C ALA A 11 14.47 -21.86 35.41
N GLY A 12 15.36 -21.11 36.07
CA GLY A 12 15.47 -19.67 35.92
C GLY A 12 16.10 -19.32 34.58
N LEU A 13 15.30 -18.74 33.67
CA LEU A 13 15.80 -17.88 32.60
C LEU A 13 15.74 -16.45 33.12
N GLY A 14 16.90 -15.79 33.14
CA GLY A 14 17.02 -14.38 33.56
C GLY A 14 16.15 -13.48 32.67
N ALA A 15 15.29 -12.69 33.30
CA ALA A 15 14.46 -11.70 32.64
C ALA A 15 15.34 -10.60 32.02
N ILE A 16 15.27 -10.43 30.70
CA ILE A 16 15.75 -9.23 30.02
C ILE A 16 14.64 -8.18 30.18
N ALA A 17 14.87 -7.17 31.02
CA ALA A 17 13.99 -6.01 31.13
C ALA A 17 14.21 -5.13 29.89
N ILE A 18 13.22 -5.05 29.00
CA ILE A 18 13.19 -4.05 27.93
C ILE A 18 12.57 -2.78 28.55
N PRO A 19 13.25 -1.61 28.49
CA PRO A 19 12.68 -0.37 28.99
C PRO A 19 11.48 0.05 28.12
N THR A 20 10.35 0.30 28.77
CA THR A 20 9.19 0.98 28.19
C THR A 20 9.59 2.38 27.76
N PRO A 21 9.38 2.80 26.49
CA PRO A 21 9.52 4.21 26.16
C PRO A 21 8.42 4.98 26.88
N ALA A 22 8.89 5.85 27.79
CA ALA A 22 8.09 6.84 28.47
C ALA A 22 7.28 7.67 27.47
N GLN A 23 6.05 7.97 27.86
CA GLN A 23 5.11 8.82 27.13
C GLN A 23 5.74 10.20 26.90
N ALA A 24 6.00 10.56 25.65
CA ALA A 24 6.34 11.93 25.28
C ALA A 24 5.04 12.73 25.12
N GLU A 25 4.94 13.79 25.91
CA GLU A 25 3.82 14.72 26.01
C GLU A 25 3.54 15.48 24.69
N LEU A 26 2.28 15.90 24.58
CA LEU A 26 1.68 16.66 23.50
C LEU A 26 2.36 18.03 23.31
N GLY A 27 3.08 18.22 22.21
CA GLY A 27 3.50 19.53 21.72
C GLY A 27 2.66 19.94 20.50
N GLN A 28 1.66 20.78 20.71
CA GLN A 28 0.94 21.46 19.62
C GLN A 28 1.88 22.45 18.92
N ALA A 29 2.32 22.13 17.71
CA ALA A 29 2.93 23.09 16.80
C ALA A 29 1.90 23.46 15.72
N ASN A 30 1.16 24.55 15.98
CA ASN A 30 0.46 25.30 14.95
C ASN A 30 1.52 26.03 14.10
N GLY A 31 1.58 25.71 12.82
CA GLY A 31 2.55 26.26 11.88
C GLY A 31 1.97 26.28 10.48
N SER A 32 1.21 27.33 10.18
CA SER A 32 0.85 27.74 8.84
C SER A 32 2.12 28.14 8.06
N THR A 33 2.48 27.43 6.99
CA THR A 33 3.07 28.02 5.78
C THR A 33 3.28 26.96 4.70
N GLY A 34 2.97 27.32 3.45
CA GLY A 34 3.57 26.69 2.27
C GLY A 34 2.60 25.96 1.36
N SER A 35 1.97 26.70 0.46
CA SER A 35 1.48 26.15 -0.81
C SER A 35 2.63 25.46 -1.54
N GLU A 36 2.64 24.14 -1.59
CA GLU A 36 3.47 23.38 -2.53
C GLU A 36 2.60 22.37 -3.27
N LEU A 37 2.28 22.76 -4.51
CA LEU A 37 2.05 21.91 -5.68
C LEU A 37 1.08 20.73 -5.49
N GLN A 38 -0.19 21.06 -5.69
CA GLN A 38 -1.27 20.13 -5.99
C GLN A 38 -0.84 19.13 -7.08
N ASN A 39 -0.48 17.90 -6.70
CA ASN A 39 -0.33 16.79 -7.62
C ASN A 39 -1.75 16.23 -7.90
N PRO A 40 -2.32 16.35 -9.10
CA PRO A 40 -3.72 16.01 -9.35
C PRO A 40 -3.97 14.49 -9.52
N MET A 41 -3.17 13.63 -8.89
CA MET A 41 -3.27 12.17 -9.05
C MET A 41 -3.08 11.41 -7.73
N VAL A 42 -3.79 11.81 -6.68
CA VAL A 42 -4.13 10.88 -5.58
C VAL A 42 -5.60 11.11 -5.21
N GLN A 43 -6.50 10.72 -6.10
CA GLN A 43 -7.82 10.28 -5.64
C GLN A 43 -7.68 8.83 -5.17
N ALA A 44 -6.99 8.66 -4.04
CA ALA A 44 -7.26 7.51 -3.20
C ALA A 44 -8.69 7.71 -2.73
N GLY A 45 -9.60 6.88 -3.22
CA GLY A 45 -10.95 6.83 -2.67
C GLY A 45 -10.82 6.71 -1.15
N GLU A 46 -11.55 7.55 -0.43
CA GLU A 46 -11.69 7.49 1.04
C GLU A 46 -12.49 6.23 1.43
N GLY A 47 -12.02 5.06 1.00
CA GLY A 47 -12.44 3.78 1.52
C GLY A 47 -11.73 3.57 2.84
N THR A 48 -12.48 3.54 3.94
CA THR A 48 -11.95 3.00 5.19
C THR A 48 -11.47 1.58 4.91
N LEU A 49 -10.16 1.34 5.01
CA LEU A 49 -9.61 -0.01 4.90
C LEU A 49 -10.08 -0.82 6.11
N VAL A 50 -10.90 -1.83 5.86
CA VAL A 50 -11.40 -2.74 6.90
C VAL A 50 -10.60 -4.04 6.80
N MET A 51 -10.17 -4.55 7.96
CA MET A 51 -9.48 -5.83 8.03
C MET A 51 -10.40 -6.97 7.54
N PRO A 52 -10.06 -7.70 6.47
CA PRO A 52 -10.94 -8.75 5.92
C PRO A 52 -10.88 -10.07 6.69
N PHE A 53 -9.92 -10.25 7.61
CA PHE A 53 -9.68 -11.52 8.29
C PHE A 53 -10.17 -11.48 9.75
N THR A 54 -10.92 -12.50 10.15
CA THR A 54 -11.58 -12.59 11.46
C THR A 54 -10.62 -12.94 12.60
N ASP A 55 -9.48 -13.55 12.29
CA ASP A 55 -8.47 -14.05 13.22
C ASP A 55 -7.27 -13.11 13.39
N VAL A 56 -7.31 -11.93 12.78
CA VAL A 56 -6.20 -10.95 12.85
C VAL A 56 -6.62 -9.77 13.72
N SER A 57 -6.07 -9.71 14.94
CA SER A 57 -6.28 -8.60 15.88
C SER A 57 -5.59 -7.30 15.42
N PRO A 58 -6.16 -6.10 15.67
CA PRO A 58 -5.50 -4.81 15.42
C PRO A 58 -4.12 -4.65 16.06
N ASP A 59 -3.90 -5.27 17.22
CA ASP A 59 -2.62 -5.22 17.95
C ASP A 59 -1.58 -6.23 17.43
N HIS A 60 -1.94 -7.05 16.43
CA HIS A 60 -1.06 -8.07 15.87
C HIS A 60 0.01 -7.42 14.98
N TRP A 61 1.28 -7.86 15.10
CA TRP A 61 2.39 -7.29 14.33
C TRP A 61 2.18 -7.34 12.81
N ALA A 62 1.44 -8.34 12.32
CA ALA A 62 1.15 -8.52 10.90
C ALA A 62 -0.06 -7.70 10.41
N TYR A 63 -0.80 -7.03 11.31
CA TYR A 63 -2.06 -6.37 10.98
C TYR A 63 -1.89 -5.36 9.85
N ALA A 64 -0.95 -4.43 9.98
CA ALA A 64 -0.71 -3.40 8.98
C ALA A 64 -0.28 -3.98 7.62
N ALA A 65 0.53 -5.04 7.62
CA ALA A 65 0.96 -5.70 6.39
C ALA A 65 -0.22 -6.38 5.69
N LEU A 66 -1.05 -7.13 6.43
CA LEU A 66 -2.21 -7.82 5.88
C LEU A 66 -3.29 -6.85 5.41
N LEU A 67 -3.51 -5.77 6.13
CA LEU A 67 -4.46 -4.73 5.73
C LEU A 67 -4.08 -4.11 4.38
N ASN A 68 -2.79 -3.85 4.14
CA ASN A 68 -2.32 -3.34 2.85
C ASN A 68 -2.36 -4.41 1.76
N LEU A 69 -1.84 -5.61 2.03
CA LEU A 69 -1.77 -6.69 1.03
C LEU A 69 -3.14 -7.16 0.56
N ALA A 70 -4.12 -7.24 1.47
CA ALA A 70 -5.48 -7.65 1.15
C ALA A 70 -6.38 -6.47 0.76
N GLY A 71 -6.26 -5.33 1.44
CA GLY A 71 -7.16 -4.18 1.26
C GLY A 71 -6.75 -3.22 0.14
N VAL A 72 -5.44 -3.01 -0.06
CA VAL A 72 -4.93 -2.07 -1.07
C VAL A 72 -4.48 -2.81 -2.33
N TYR A 73 -3.61 -3.81 -2.17
CA TYR A 73 -3.04 -4.53 -3.29
C TYR A 73 -3.90 -5.71 -3.76
N GLY A 74 -4.80 -6.20 -2.91
CA GLY A 74 -5.69 -7.33 -3.22
C GLY A 74 -4.97 -8.63 -3.62
N CYS A 75 -3.69 -8.78 -3.28
CA CYS A 75 -2.87 -9.90 -3.78
C CYS A 75 -2.84 -11.10 -2.82
N VAL A 76 -3.35 -10.92 -1.61
CA VAL A 76 -3.49 -11.97 -0.59
C VAL A 76 -4.97 -12.20 -0.32
N SER A 77 -5.36 -13.47 -0.24
CA SER A 77 -6.70 -13.91 0.11
C SER A 77 -6.65 -14.87 1.29
N GLY A 78 -7.69 -14.85 2.12
CA GLY A 78 -7.86 -15.76 3.24
C GLY A 78 -8.60 -17.03 2.83
N TYR A 79 -9.00 -17.80 3.83
CA TYR A 79 -9.81 -18.99 3.67
C TYR A 79 -11.30 -18.63 3.50
N PRO A 80 -12.13 -19.56 2.98
CA PRO A 80 -13.57 -19.32 2.79
C PRO A 80 -14.34 -19.01 4.09
N ASP A 81 -13.79 -19.36 5.24
CA ASP A 81 -14.32 -19.04 6.57
C ASP A 81 -13.97 -17.62 7.04
N GLY A 82 -13.24 -16.85 6.23
CA GLY A 82 -12.81 -15.49 6.54
C GLY A 82 -11.58 -15.43 7.45
N SER A 83 -10.85 -16.53 7.67
CA SER A 83 -9.59 -16.53 8.42
C SER A 83 -8.36 -16.36 7.53
N PHE A 84 -7.25 -15.88 8.07
CA PHE A 84 -5.94 -15.86 7.40
C PHE A 84 -5.09 -17.08 7.78
N ARG A 85 -5.23 -17.57 9.03
CA ARG A 85 -4.50 -18.70 9.61
C ARG A 85 -2.99 -18.49 9.67
N GLY A 86 -2.56 -17.30 10.11
CA GLY A 86 -1.15 -16.90 10.15
C GLY A 86 -0.23 -17.79 10.98
N ASP A 87 -0.77 -18.49 12.00
CA ASP A 87 -0.01 -19.42 12.85
C ASP A 87 0.11 -20.84 12.27
N THR A 88 -0.53 -21.12 11.13
CA THR A 88 -0.49 -22.44 10.49
C THR A 88 0.68 -22.53 9.52
N THR A 89 1.36 -23.67 9.51
CA THR A 89 2.42 -23.93 8.53
C THR A 89 1.85 -23.98 7.12
N VAL A 90 2.45 -23.24 6.20
CA VAL A 90 2.11 -23.27 4.77
C VAL A 90 3.02 -24.25 4.03
N THR A 91 2.49 -24.88 2.98
CA THR A 91 3.28 -25.67 2.05
C THR A 91 4.10 -24.77 1.12
N ARG A 92 5.16 -25.32 0.54
CA ARG A 92 5.94 -24.61 -0.50
C ARG A 92 5.09 -24.20 -1.70
N PHE A 93 4.06 -24.99 -2.03
CA PHE A 93 3.14 -24.70 -3.14
C PHE A 93 2.26 -23.49 -2.84
N GLU A 94 1.69 -23.41 -1.64
CA GLU A 94 0.86 -22.28 -1.23
C GLU A 94 1.67 -20.98 -1.15
N PHE A 95 2.88 -21.05 -0.60
CA PHE A 95 3.78 -19.90 -0.58
C PHE A 95 4.13 -19.40 -1.99
N ALA A 96 4.49 -20.32 -2.89
CA ALA A 96 4.83 -19.95 -4.28
C ALA A 96 3.63 -19.33 -5.01
N ALA A 97 2.43 -19.88 -4.82
CA ALA A 97 1.20 -19.35 -5.39
C ALA A 97 0.90 -17.94 -4.86
N GLY A 98 0.99 -17.74 -3.54
CA GLY A 98 0.78 -16.42 -2.91
C GLY A 98 1.80 -15.38 -3.36
N MET A 99 3.08 -15.76 -3.44
CA MET A 99 4.14 -14.87 -3.94
C MET A 99 3.90 -14.48 -5.41
N ASN A 100 3.55 -15.45 -6.27
CA ASN A 100 3.25 -15.19 -7.67
C ASN A 100 2.05 -14.25 -7.84
N SER A 101 1.01 -14.40 -7.01
CA SER A 101 -0.15 -13.51 -6.98
C SER A 101 0.26 -12.05 -6.74
N CYS A 102 1.10 -11.80 -5.74
CA CYS A 102 1.57 -10.44 -5.44
C CYS A 102 2.55 -9.87 -6.49
N LEU A 103 3.43 -10.70 -7.07
CA LEU A 103 4.31 -10.26 -8.16
C LEU A 103 3.53 -9.83 -9.42
N ASN A 104 2.39 -10.45 -9.70
CA ASN A 104 1.54 -10.05 -10.82
C ASN A 104 0.99 -8.63 -10.63
N VAL A 105 0.53 -8.28 -9.42
CA VAL A 105 0.05 -6.92 -9.12
C VAL A 105 1.17 -5.89 -9.30
N LEU A 106 2.40 -6.20 -8.84
CA LEU A 106 3.56 -5.32 -9.06
C LEU A 106 3.86 -5.14 -10.55
N THR A 107 3.81 -6.22 -11.31
CA THR A 107 4.05 -6.19 -12.76
C THR A 107 3.00 -5.35 -13.46
N GLU A 108 1.73 -5.52 -13.10
CA GLU A 108 0.62 -4.75 -13.66
C GLU A 108 0.79 -3.25 -13.37
N MET A 109 1.06 -2.87 -12.12
CA MET A 109 1.31 -1.47 -11.76
C MET A 109 2.50 -0.88 -12.54
N ALA A 110 3.59 -1.63 -12.68
CA ALA A 110 4.74 -1.20 -13.48
C ALA A 110 4.36 -0.97 -14.95
N THR A 111 3.58 -1.88 -15.56
CA THR A 111 3.12 -1.70 -16.94
C THR A 111 2.17 -0.52 -17.10
N GLN A 112 1.29 -0.26 -16.13
CA GLN A 112 0.39 0.89 -16.15
C GLN A 112 1.17 2.21 -16.15
N THR A 113 2.24 2.32 -15.35
CA THR A 113 3.08 3.53 -15.34
C THR A 113 3.81 3.75 -16.66
N ALA A 114 4.28 2.67 -17.31
CA ALA A 114 4.90 2.76 -18.63
C ALA A 114 3.87 3.23 -19.69
N GLN A 115 2.70 2.61 -19.71
CA GLN A 115 1.60 2.98 -20.61
C GLN A 115 1.12 4.42 -20.40
N ALA A 116 1.09 4.91 -19.15
CA ALA A 116 0.69 6.28 -18.85
C ALA A 116 1.65 7.29 -19.49
N ARG A 117 2.97 7.04 -19.42
CA ARG A 117 3.96 7.90 -20.08
C ARG A 117 3.85 7.86 -21.60
N ASP A 118 3.63 6.68 -22.18
CA ASP A 118 3.46 6.56 -23.63
C ASP A 118 2.23 7.33 -24.13
N ARG A 119 1.13 7.30 -23.37
CA ARG A 119 -0.10 8.08 -23.69
C ARG A 119 0.15 9.58 -23.63
N GLU A 120 0.91 10.05 -22.66
CA GLU A 120 1.26 11.47 -22.52
C GLU A 120 2.12 11.96 -23.70
N VAL A 121 3.10 11.15 -24.13
CA VAL A 121 3.91 11.49 -25.31
C VAL A 121 3.05 11.53 -26.56
N GLN A 122 2.11 10.59 -26.72
CA GLN A 122 1.20 10.57 -27.87
C GLN A 122 0.24 11.77 -27.87
N SER A 123 -0.28 12.18 -26.72
CA SER A 123 -1.17 13.34 -26.65
C SER A 123 -0.43 14.64 -26.99
N LEU A 124 0.84 14.77 -26.57
CA LEU A 124 1.68 15.90 -26.96
C LEU A 124 1.90 15.96 -28.47
N ILE A 125 2.27 14.84 -29.11
CA ILE A 125 2.45 14.77 -30.56
C ILE A 125 1.17 15.19 -31.29
N GLN A 126 0.02 14.65 -30.89
CA GLN A 126 -1.27 14.98 -31.49
C GLN A 126 -1.61 16.47 -31.34
N SER A 127 -1.36 17.05 -30.17
CA SER A 127 -1.60 18.47 -29.94
C SER A 127 -0.71 19.37 -30.82
N MET A 128 0.57 18.99 -31.01
CA MET A 128 1.47 19.72 -31.89
C MET A 128 0.98 19.66 -33.35
N GLU A 129 0.55 18.49 -33.82
CA GLU A 129 -0.01 18.33 -35.16
C GLU A 129 -1.25 19.20 -35.38
N GLN A 130 -2.15 19.24 -34.40
CA GLN A 130 -3.34 20.11 -34.45
C GLN A 130 -2.97 21.59 -34.52
N SER A 131 -2.00 22.04 -33.71
CA SER A 131 -1.57 23.43 -33.74
C SER A 131 -0.98 23.84 -35.10
N LEU A 132 -0.27 22.94 -35.77
CA LEU A 132 0.29 23.20 -37.10
C LEU A 132 -0.79 23.26 -38.19
N LEU A 133 -1.84 22.45 -38.06
CA LEU A 133 -2.99 22.51 -38.96
C LEU A 133 -3.76 23.81 -38.80
N ASP A 134 -3.97 24.25 -37.57
CA ASP A 134 -4.64 25.52 -37.26
C ASP A 134 -3.89 26.72 -37.85
N LEU A 135 -2.56 26.75 -37.67
CA LEU A 135 -1.71 27.80 -38.25
C LEU A 135 -1.74 27.82 -39.79
N ARG A 136 -1.80 26.66 -40.44
CA ARG A 136 -1.94 26.58 -41.90
C ARG A 136 -3.30 27.08 -42.36
N GLN A 137 -4.35 26.77 -41.63
CA GLN A 137 -5.70 27.23 -41.95
C GLN A 137 -5.78 28.76 -41.84
N LEU A 138 -5.16 29.34 -40.81
CA LEU A 138 -5.06 30.79 -40.62
C LEU A 138 -4.31 31.51 -41.75
N ASP A 139 -3.24 30.91 -42.29
CA ASP A 139 -2.51 31.46 -43.44
C ASP A 139 -3.34 31.39 -44.74
N ALA A 140 -4.10 30.31 -44.94
CA ALA A 140 -4.98 30.13 -46.10
C ALA A 140 -6.19 31.09 -46.10
N ASP A 141 -6.68 31.45 -44.91
CA ASP A 141 -7.80 32.39 -44.73
C ASP A 141 -7.37 33.87 -44.68
N LEU A 142 -6.08 34.17 -44.90
CA LEU A 142 -5.63 35.57 -44.98
C LEU A 142 -6.24 36.20 -46.26
N PRO A 143 -7.16 37.18 -46.16
CA PRO A 143 -7.67 37.85 -47.35
C PRO A 143 -6.50 38.51 -48.06
N ALA A 144 -6.40 38.33 -49.38
CA ALA A 144 -5.36 38.94 -50.20
C ALA A 144 -5.26 40.44 -49.85
N MET A 145 -4.20 40.81 -49.14
CA MET A 145 -4.03 42.17 -48.67
C MET A 145 -3.93 43.09 -49.89
N PRO A 146 -4.78 44.14 -49.99
CA PRO A 146 -4.83 45.03 -51.14
C PRO A 146 -3.54 45.85 -51.32
#